data_AF-A0A7J3ZRP7-F1
#
_entry.id   AF-A0A7J3ZRP7-F1
#
_cell.length_a   1.000
_cell.length_b   1.000
_cell.length_c   1.000
_cell.angle_alpha   90.00
_cell.angle_beta   90.00
_cell.angle_gamma   90.00
#
_symmetry.space_group_name_H-M   'P 1'
#
loop_
_entity.id
_entity.type
_entity.pdbx_description
1 polymer ?
#
loop_
_entity_poly.entity_id
_entity_poly.type
_entity_poly.pdbx_seq_one_letter_code
_entity_poly.pdbx_strand_id
1 'polypeptide(L)'
;MDWASFAVFLSKTHSPDYAKDLMRYAKQYSPCLFKRDLSILHGLGESKRNHILCALSNLSKFLGCYEEFRALVKSYGLKWKSVKPELLMLSRIVRVEENGLILEWAESVKRRVPSLSLFLDFCFLTGLRAKEAIASWNMVRLLGEKNQLSIYFNPNTSCLEHFRFPEIFFRRCKKAFISFLPGDNCISEIIREGERVSWPLIHNRISKKGLPLRFGDIREFWANYMLKWLTPAEIDFLQGRVSGSIFMRHYFNPALIYDLRERVFKGLNEIQAALNG
;
A
#
# COMPACT_ATOMS: atom_id res chain seq x y z
N MET A 1 32.06 -3.41 -15.04
CA MET A 1 30.94 -3.59 -14.10
C MET A 1 30.04 -4.69 -14.62
N ASP A 2 29.85 -5.79 -13.87
CA ASP A 2 28.91 -6.86 -14.23
C ASP A 2 27.49 -6.49 -13.79
N TRP A 3 26.72 -5.94 -14.74
CA TRP A 3 25.34 -5.53 -14.51
C TRP A 3 24.37 -6.72 -14.44
N ALA A 4 24.71 -7.86 -15.02
CA ALA A 4 23.84 -9.05 -15.00
C ALA A 4 23.82 -9.67 -13.60
N SER A 5 25.00 -9.86 -13.00
CA SER A 5 25.12 -10.33 -11.61
C SER A 5 24.51 -9.34 -10.62
N PHE A 6 24.65 -8.03 -10.86
CA PHE A 6 23.96 -7.03 -10.04
C PHE A 6 22.43 -7.12 -10.16
N ALA A 7 21.88 -7.45 -11.33
CA ALA A 7 20.45 -7.67 -11.50
C ALA A 7 19.94 -8.85 -10.67
N VAL A 8 20.70 -9.95 -10.67
CA VAL A 8 20.42 -11.13 -9.84
C VAL A 8 20.54 -10.79 -8.36
N PHE A 9 21.51 -9.98 -7.96
CA PHE A 9 21.63 -9.50 -6.59
C PHE A 9 20.39 -8.70 -6.14
N LEU A 10 19.90 -7.78 -6.98
CA LEU A 10 18.72 -6.98 -6.68
C LEU A 10 17.45 -7.82 -6.58
N SER A 11 17.26 -8.83 -7.45
CA SER A 11 16.05 -9.65 -7.46
C SER A 11 15.89 -10.53 -6.22
N LYS A 12 16.99 -10.91 -5.55
CA LYS A 12 16.95 -11.69 -4.31
C LYS A 12 16.20 -10.99 -3.19
N THR A 13 16.24 -9.65 -3.16
CA THR A 13 15.70 -8.87 -2.05
C THR A 13 14.57 -7.96 -2.49
N HIS A 14 14.53 -7.48 -3.74
CA HIS A 14 13.60 -6.47 -4.26
C HIS A 14 12.55 -7.00 -5.22
N SER A 15 11.37 -6.37 -5.22
CA SER A 15 10.34 -6.67 -6.23
C SER A 15 10.83 -6.30 -7.62
N PRO A 16 10.34 -6.97 -8.69
CA PRO A 16 10.76 -6.72 -10.06
C PRO A 16 10.78 -5.25 -10.47
N ASP A 17 9.70 -4.50 -10.21
CA ASP A 17 9.62 -3.08 -10.58
C ASP A 17 10.68 -2.23 -9.87
N TYR A 18 10.81 -2.42 -8.55
CA TYR A 18 11.79 -1.67 -7.77
C TYR A 18 13.23 -2.06 -8.13
N ALA A 19 13.49 -3.34 -8.44
CA ALA A 19 14.78 -3.79 -8.93
C ALA A 19 15.13 -3.14 -10.28
N LYS A 20 14.16 -3.00 -11.20
CA LYS A 20 14.34 -2.28 -12.47
C LYS A 20 14.68 -0.81 -12.24
N ASP A 21 13.98 -0.14 -11.31
CA ASP A 21 14.27 1.25 -10.95
C ASP A 21 15.67 1.41 -10.36
N LEU A 22 16.04 0.57 -9.40
CA LEU A 22 17.38 0.57 -8.80
C LEU A 22 18.45 0.32 -9.86
N MET A 23 18.25 -0.64 -10.76
CA MET A 23 19.16 -0.92 -11.87
C MET A 23 19.35 0.30 -12.78
N ARG A 24 18.24 0.94 -13.18
CA ARG A 24 18.28 2.13 -14.04
C ARG A 24 19.08 3.26 -13.39
N TYR A 25 18.76 3.60 -12.14
CA TYR A 25 19.46 4.66 -11.42
C TYR A 25 20.92 4.29 -11.10
N ALA A 26 21.20 3.03 -10.77
CA ALA A 26 22.57 2.58 -10.52
C ALA A 26 23.42 2.70 -11.78
N LYS A 27 22.92 2.28 -12.94
CA LYS A 27 23.61 2.47 -14.23
C LYS A 27 23.88 3.94 -14.50
N GLN A 28 22.84 4.75 -14.45
CA GLN A 28 22.91 6.18 -14.76
C GLN A 28 23.85 6.96 -13.83
N TYR A 29 23.87 6.65 -12.53
CA TYR A 29 24.60 7.42 -11.52
C TYR A 29 25.82 6.70 -10.94
N SER A 30 26.16 5.50 -11.41
CA SER A 30 27.39 4.81 -11.02
C SER A 30 28.67 5.64 -11.16
N PRO A 31 28.82 6.58 -12.12
CA PRO A 31 29.98 7.47 -12.14
C PRO A 31 30.16 8.27 -10.85
N CYS A 32 29.07 8.65 -10.16
CA CYS A 32 29.15 9.35 -8.88
C CYS A 32 29.82 8.51 -7.79
N LEU A 33 29.56 7.20 -7.78
CA LEU A 33 30.19 6.26 -6.86
C LEU A 33 31.67 6.05 -7.21
N PHE A 34 31.98 5.80 -8.50
CA PHE A 34 33.34 5.50 -8.93
C PHE A 34 34.28 6.71 -8.87
N LYS A 35 33.78 7.91 -9.21
CA LYS A 35 34.54 9.17 -9.11
C LYS A 35 34.58 9.72 -7.69
N ARG A 36 33.84 9.11 -6.75
CA ARG A 36 33.65 9.58 -5.38
C ARG A 36 33.16 11.03 -5.32
N ASP A 37 32.25 11.39 -6.23
CA ASP A 37 31.69 12.73 -6.32
C ASP A 37 30.17 12.68 -6.38
N LEU A 38 29.53 13.19 -5.32
CA LEU A 38 28.08 13.27 -5.18
C LEU A 38 27.54 14.69 -5.43
N SER A 39 28.36 15.64 -5.88
CA SER A 39 27.98 17.06 -6.04
C SER A 39 26.71 17.24 -6.88
N ILE A 40 26.59 16.47 -7.97
CA ILE A 40 25.43 16.50 -8.87
C ILE A 40 24.10 16.23 -8.15
N LEU A 41 24.12 15.54 -7.00
CA LEU A 41 22.91 15.21 -6.25
C LEU A 41 22.31 16.42 -5.54
N HIS A 42 23.06 17.50 -5.31
CA HIS A 42 22.52 18.72 -4.69
C HIS A 42 21.56 19.47 -5.61
N GLY A 43 21.77 19.43 -6.92
CA GLY A 43 20.89 20.05 -7.90
C GLY A 43 19.61 19.25 -8.21
N LEU A 44 19.41 18.09 -7.56
CA LEU A 44 18.26 17.22 -7.81
C LEU A 44 17.19 17.38 -6.72
N GLY A 45 15.92 17.32 -7.13
CA GLY A 45 14.80 17.25 -6.19
C GLY A 45 14.93 16.07 -5.22
N GLU A 46 14.47 16.27 -3.98
CA GLU A 46 14.68 15.33 -2.86
C GLU A 46 14.27 13.88 -3.19
N SER A 47 13.12 13.71 -3.86
CA SER A 47 12.62 12.38 -4.25
C SER A 47 13.58 11.65 -5.19
N LYS A 48 14.02 12.33 -6.26
CA LYS A 48 14.97 11.78 -7.24
C LYS A 48 16.31 11.47 -6.57
N ARG A 49 16.81 12.38 -5.74
CA ARG A 49 18.03 12.19 -4.95
C ARG A 49 17.96 10.96 -4.08
N ASN A 50 16.84 10.74 -3.37
CA ASN A 50 16.65 9.56 -2.54
C ASN A 50 16.66 8.26 -3.35
N HIS A 51 16.02 8.22 -4.53
CA HIS A 51 16.08 7.07 -5.42
C HIS A 51 17.51 6.74 -5.86
N ILE A 52 18.30 7.77 -6.18
CA ILE A 52 19.70 7.60 -6.57
C ILE A 52 20.53 7.08 -5.40
N LEU A 53 20.39 7.66 -4.20
CA LEU A 53 21.09 7.19 -3.00
C LEU A 53 20.74 5.72 -2.67
N CYS A 54 19.48 5.31 -2.82
CA CYS A 54 19.08 3.92 -2.69
C CYS A 54 19.75 3.01 -3.73
N ALA A 55 19.81 3.44 -5.00
CA ALA A 55 20.44 2.68 -6.06
C ALA A 55 21.95 2.52 -5.84
N LEU A 56 22.65 3.62 -5.54
CA LEU A 56 24.09 3.61 -5.25
C LEU A 56 24.42 2.82 -3.98
N SER A 57 23.56 2.87 -2.95
CA SER A 57 23.73 2.04 -1.76
C SER A 57 23.65 0.54 -2.06
N ASN A 58 22.75 0.11 -2.95
CA ASN A 58 22.69 -1.29 -3.34
C ASN A 58 23.90 -1.68 -4.21
N LEU A 59 24.32 -0.80 -5.12
CA LEU A 59 25.50 -1.02 -5.96
C LEU A 59 26.77 -1.13 -5.11
N SER A 60 26.96 -0.25 -4.13
CA SER A 60 28.14 -0.28 -3.25
C SER A 60 28.16 -1.52 -2.36
N LYS A 61 27.00 -2.03 -1.93
CA LYS A 61 26.90 -3.31 -1.22
C LYS A 61 27.31 -4.49 -2.09
N PHE A 62 26.85 -4.50 -3.35
CA PHE A 62 27.23 -5.53 -4.31
C PHE A 62 28.74 -5.51 -4.60
N LEU A 63 29.33 -4.31 -4.64
CA LEU A 63 30.76 -4.10 -4.88
C LEU A 63 31.64 -4.28 -3.63
N GLY A 64 31.05 -4.45 -2.44
CA GLY A 64 31.80 -4.55 -1.18
C GLY A 64 32.34 -3.23 -0.62
N CYS A 65 31.93 -2.08 -1.18
CA CYS A 65 32.40 -0.73 -0.77
C CYS A 65 31.32 0.11 -0.06
N TYR A 66 30.44 -0.54 0.70
CA TYR A 66 29.31 0.14 1.33
C TYR A 66 29.73 1.13 2.42
N GLU A 67 30.78 0.83 3.16
CA GLU A 67 31.26 1.71 4.23
C GLU A 67 31.83 3.02 3.69
N GLU A 68 32.61 2.93 2.63
CA GLU A 68 33.16 4.07 1.89
C GLU A 68 32.04 4.91 1.28
N PHE A 69 31.02 4.26 0.72
CA PHE A 69 29.85 4.97 0.22
C PHE A 69 29.09 5.70 1.33
N ARG A 70 28.91 5.08 2.51
CA ARG A 70 28.26 5.74 3.66
C ARG A 70 29.05 6.96 4.13
N ALA A 71 30.37 6.84 4.23
CA ALA A 71 31.25 7.95 4.59
C ALA A 71 31.15 9.09 3.54
N LEU A 72 31.11 8.74 2.26
CA LEU A 72 30.94 9.70 1.16
C LEU A 72 29.60 10.45 1.23
N VAL A 73 28.50 9.74 1.45
CA VAL A 73 27.18 10.38 1.62
C VAL A 73 27.21 11.38 2.79
N LYS A 74 27.86 11.02 3.90
CA LYS A 74 28.01 11.89 5.07
C LYS A 74 28.89 13.11 4.77
N SER A 75 30.01 12.95 4.07
CA SER A 75 30.93 14.07 3.77
C SER A 75 30.30 15.12 2.86
N TYR A 76 29.37 14.72 1.99
CA TYR A 76 28.58 15.61 1.16
C TYR A 76 27.33 16.18 1.87
N GLY A 77 27.14 15.89 3.17
CA GLY A 77 25.97 16.34 3.93
C GLY A 77 24.63 15.77 3.43
N LEU A 78 24.67 14.73 2.62
CA LEU A 78 23.49 14.09 2.05
C LEU A 78 22.85 13.19 3.08
N LYS A 79 21.51 13.13 3.07
CA LYS A 79 20.72 12.23 3.92
C LYS A 79 19.70 11.52 3.06
N TRP A 80 19.44 10.25 3.39
CA TRP A 80 18.25 9.59 2.89
C TRP A 80 17.01 10.36 3.35
N LYS A 81 15.95 10.28 2.55
CA LYS A 81 14.69 10.93 2.89
C LYS A 81 14.20 10.37 4.23
N SER A 82 14.17 11.25 5.23
CA SER A 82 13.51 11.03 6.52
C SER A 82 12.36 12.02 6.57
N VAL A 83 11.13 11.52 6.65
CA VAL A 83 9.99 12.42 6.81
C VAL A 83 9.84 12.72 8.29
N LYS A 84 10.01 13.99 8.67
CA LYS A 84 9.77 14.44 10.04
C LYS A 84 8.28 14.25 10.39
N PRO A 85 7.93 13.69 11.56
CA PRO A 85 6.54 13.47 11.96
C PRO A 85 5.67 14.73 11.90
N GLU A 86 6.22 15.89 12.26
CA GLU A 86 5.52 17.18 12.26
C GLU A 86 5.12 17.58 10.83
N LEU A 87 6.03 17.37 9.86
CA LEU A 87 5.75 17.63 8.45
C LEU A 87 4.72 16.67 7.86
N LEU A 88 4.63 15.44 8.38
CA LEU A 88 3.56 14.51 7.98
C LEU A 88 2.19 15.04 8.41
N MET A 89 2.06 15.50 9.65
CA MET A 89 0.80 16.06 10.15
C MET A 89 0.39 17.32 9.37
N LEU A 90 1.33 18.24 9.15
CA LEU A 90 1.09 19.42 8.31
C LEU A 90 0.67 19.05 6.89
N SER A 91 1.33 18.06 6.27
CA SER A 91 0.98 17.60 4.91
C SER A 91 -0.41 16.97 4.79
N ARG A 92 -0.99 16.52 5.91
CA ARG A 92 -2.37 16.01 5.95
C ARG A 92 -3.37 17.15 6.03
N ILE A 93 -3.10 18.15 6.88
CA ILE A 93 -3.96 19.34 7.03
C ILE A 93 -4.05 20.08 5.70
N VAL A 94 -2.90 20.44 5.12
CA VAL A 94 -2.83 21.14 3.83
C VAL A 94 -3.53 20.35 2.72
N ARG A 95 -3.42 19.02 2.71
CA ARG A 95 -4.07 18.19 1.69
C ARG A 95 -5.59 18.20 1.77
N VAL A 96 -6.15 18.26 2.98
CA VAL A 96 -7.60 18.39 3.20
C VAL A 96 -8.06 19.76 2.73
N GLU A 97 -7.30 20.83 3.03
CA GLU A 97 -7.59 22.18 2.53
C GLU A 97 -7.55 22.24 0.98
N GLU A 98 -6.55 21.62 0.35
CA GLU A 98 -6.35 21.67 -1.10
C GLU A 98 -7.29 20.75 -1.89
N ASN A 99 -7.59 19.56 -1.38
CA ASN A 99 -8.25 18.48 -2.14
C ASN A 99 -9.59 18.03 -1.53
N GLY A 100 -10.07 18.72 -0.50
CA GLY A 100 -11.31 18.42 0.21
C GLY A 100 -11.24 17.18 1.10
N LEU A 101 -12.39 16.83 1.68
CA LEU A 101 -12.54 15.63 2.48
C LEU A 101 -12.47 14.38 1.60
N ILE A 102 -12.02 13.27 2.19
CA ILE A 102 -11.88 12.00 1.46
C ILE A 102 -13.22 11.44 0.94
N LEU A 103 -14.32 11.75 1.64
CA LEU A 103 -15.67 11.37 1.25
C LEU A 103 -16.15 12.17 0.03
N GLU A 104 -15.90 13.48 0.00
CA GLU A 104 -16.18 14.34 -1.16
C GLU A 104 -15.39 13.89 -2.39
N TRP A 105 -14.11 13.53 -2.19
CA TRP A 105 -13.31 12.94 -3.26
C TRP A 105 -13.91 11.62 -3.75
N ALA A 106 -14.36 10.75 -2.84
CA ALA A 106 -14.97 9.48 -3.20
C ALA A 106 -16.25 9.69 -4.01
N GLU A 107 -17.11 10.61 -3.58
CA GLU A 107 -18.33 11.01 -4.30
C GLU A 107 -18.00 11.52 -5.72
N SER A 108 -16.99 12.38 -5.84
CA SER A 108 -16.52 12.89 -7.14
C SER A 108 -16.01 11.77 -8.06
N VAL A 109 -15.28 10.79 -7.50
CA VAL A 109 -14.83 9.61 -8.27
C VAL A 109 -16.03 8.77 -8.70
N LYS A 110 -16.98 8.46 -7.81
CA LYS A 110 -18.18 7.69 -8.15
C LYS A 110 -19.00 8.36 -9.25
N ARG A 111 -19.15 9.69 -9.19
CA ARG A 111 -19.90 10.47 -10.19
C ARG A 111 -19.19 10.53 -11.55
N ARG A 112 -17.86 10.74 -11.56
CA ARG A 112 -17.09 11.00 -12.79
C ARG A 112 -16.47 9.74 -13.41
N VAL A 113 -16.34 8.68 -12.62
CA VAL A 113 -15.84 7.35 -13.00
C VAL A 113 -16.72 6.24 -12.38
N PRO A 114 -18.00 6.12 -12.78
CA PRO A 114 -18.93 5.17 -12.16
C PRO A 114 -18.47 3.71 -12.17
N SER A 115 -17.70 3.31 -13.19
CA SER A 115 -17.14 1.96 -13.30
C SER A 115 -16.16 1.59 -12.17
N LEU A 116 -15.67 2.57 -11.40
CA LEU A 116 -14.84 2.32 -10.22
C LEU A 116 -15.62 2.42 -8.90
N SER A 117 -16.92 2.72 -8.92
CA SER A 117 -17.71 2.96 -7.70
C SER A 117 -17.68 1.77 -6.75
N LEU A 118 -18.03 0.58 -7.25
CA LEU A 118 -18.07 -0.64 -6.43
C LEU A 118 -16.68 -1.02 -5.90
N PHE A 119 -15.63 -0.84 -6.71
CA PHE A 119 -14.25 -1.05 -6.26
C PHE A 119 -13.82 -0.04 -5.20
N LEU A 120 -14.29 1.20 -5.31
CA LEU A 120 -14.02 2.23 -4.32
C LEU A 120 -14.67 1.89 -2.99
N ASP A 121 -15.94 1.47 -2.99
CA ASP A 121 -16.64 1.01 -1.79
C ASP A 121 -15.91 -0.17 -1.16
N PHE A 122 -15.47 -1.14 -1.96
CA PHE A 122 -14.63 -2.23 -1.48
C PHE A 122 -13.32 -1.75 -0.81
N CYS A 123 -12.66 -0.71 -1.34
CA CYS A 123 -11.47 -0.13 -0.71
C CYS A 123 -11.80 0.49 0.66
N PHE A 124 -12.92 1.21 0.76
CA PHE A 124 -13.37 1.79 2.02
C PHE A 124 -13.81 0.73 3.03
N LEU A 125 -14.46 -0.34 2.61
CA LEU A 125 -14.92 -1.39 3.53
C LEU A 125 -13.75 -2.24 4.06
N THR A 126 -12.71 -2.46 3.25
CA THR A 126 -11.60 -3.33 3.63
C THR A 126 -10.43 -2.62 4.31
N GLY A 127 -10.23 -1.32 4.07
CA GLY A 127 -9.07 -0.57 4.60
C GLY A 127 -7.70 -1.10 4.11
N LEU A 128 -7.69 -1.92 3.06
CA LEU A 128 -6.48 -2.51 2.48
C LEU A 128 -5.64 -1.45 1.77
N ARG A 129 -4.33 -1.70 1.63
CA ARG A 129 -3.51 -0.86 0.74
C ARG A 129 -3.99 -1.06 -0.69
N ALA A 130 -3.90 -0.03 -1.54
CA ALA A 130 -4.40 -0.08 -2.91
C ALA A 130 -4.01 -1.36 -3.69
N LYS A 131 -2.75 -1.81 -3.60
CA LYS A 131 -2.30 -3.04 -4.26
C LYS A 131 -2.92 -4.32 -3.67
N GLU A 132 -3.11 -4.36 -2.35
CA GLU A 132 -3.75 -5.47 -1.64
C GLU A 132 -5.26 -5.50 -1.97
N ALA A 133 -5.91 -4.33 -2.02
CA ALA A 133 -7.31 -4.19 -2.43
C ALA A 133 -7.52 -4.65 -3.88
N ILE A 134 -6.67 -4.24 -4.81
CA ILE A 134 -6.72 -4.70 -6.22
C ILE A 134 -6.58 -6.22 -6.30
N ALA A 135 -5.62 -6.80 -5.58
CA ALA A 135 -5.40 -8.24 -5.58
C ALA A 135 -6.61 -8.99 -5.01
N SER A 136 -7.14 -8.53 -3.88
CA SER A 136 -8.31 -9.11 -3.21
C SER A 136 -9.56 -9.02 -4.08
N TRP A 137 -9.85 -7.85 -4.64
CA TRP A 137 -10.96 -7.64 -5.57
C TRP A 137 -10.90 -8.60 -6.77
N ASN A 138 -9.73 -8.67 -7.43
CA ASN A 138 -9.56 -9.55 -8.58
C ASN A 138 -9.66 -11.03 -8.21
N MET A 139 -9.28 -11.41 -6.99
CA MET A 139 -9.46 -12.77 -6.47
C MET A 139 -10.94 -13.11 -6.27
N VAL A 140 -11.73 -12.21 -5.65
CA VAL A 140 -13.19 -12.39 -5.52
C VAL A 140 -13.82 -12.59 -6.90
N ARG A 141 -13.47 -11.75 -7.87
CA ARG A 141 -13.92 -11.88 -9.27
C ARG A 141 -13.54 -13.22 -9.90
N LEU A 142 -12.24 -13.55 -9.90
CA LEU A 142 -11.72 -14.74 -10.56
C LEU A 142 -12.28 -16.03 -9.97
N LEU A 143 -12.38 -16.11 -8.64
CA LEU A 143 -12.88 -17.31 -7.97
C LEU A 143 -14.40 -17.39 -8.01
N GLY A 144 -15.11 -16.26 -7.97
CA GLY A 144 -16.55 -16.20 -8.18
C GLY A 144 -16.97 -16.70 -9.56
N GLU A 145 -16.29 -16.24 -10.62
CA GLU A 145 -16.49 -16.71 -12.00
C GLU A 145 -16.28 -18.23 -12.15
N LYS A 146 -15.40 -18.81 -11.33
CA LYS A 146 -15.09 -20.25 -11.33
C LYS A 146 -15.94 -21.07 -10.35
N ASN A 147 -16.86 -20.44 -9.63
CA ASN A 147 -17.60 -21.06 -8.53
C ASN A 147 -16.68 -21.72 -7.46
N GLN A 148 -15.52 -21.11 -7.21
CA GLN A 148 -14.49 -21.57 -6.28
C GLN A 148 -14.27 -20.58 -5.13
N LEU A 149 -15.17 -19.62 -4.94
CA LEU A 149 -14.97 -18.54 -3.95
C LEU A 149 -14.77 -19.06 -2.51
N SER A 150 -15.34 -20.21 -2.16
CA SER A 150 -15.22 -20.82 -0.83
C SER A 150 -13.79 -21.09 -0.36
N ILE A 151 -12.81 -21.18 -1.29
CA ILE A 151 -11.40 -21.31 -0.93
C ILE A 151 -10.79 -20.00 -0.40
N TYR A 152 -11.51 -18.88 -0.52
CA TYR A 152 -11.02 -17.55 -0.19
C TYR A 152 -11.98 -16.75 0.69
N PHE A 153 -13.28 -16.83 0.46
CA PHE A 153 -14.30 -16.21 1.29
C PHE A 153 -14.97 -17.26 2.18
N ASN A 154 -15.03 -16.97 3.46
CA ASN A 154 -15.73 -17.79 4.45
C ASN A 154 -17.07 -17.13 4.79
N PRO A 155 -18.21 -17.70 4.37
CA PRO A 155 -19.52 -17.09 4.58
C PRO A 155 -19.92 -17.07 6.06
N ASN A 156 -19.50 -18.06 6.86
CA ASN A 156 -19.85 -18.15 8.28
C ASN A 156 -19.25 -16.99 9.10
N THR A 157 -18.06 -16.54 8.70
CA THR A 157 -17.36 -15.42 9.33
C THR A 157 -17.47 -14.12 8.52
N SER A 158 -18.08 -14.18 7.32
CA SER A 158 -18.15 -13.10 6.33
C SER A 158 -16.79 -12.43 6.12
N CYS A 159 -15.80 -13.27 5.84
CA CYS A 159 -14.38 -12.90 5.87
C CYS A 159 -13.64 -13.35 4.61
N LEU A 160 -12.83 -12.45 4.03
CA LEU A 160 -11.83 -12.80 3.03
C LEU A 160 -10.55 -13.25 3.74
N GLU A 161 -10.15 -14.50 3.52
CA GLU A 161 -9.05 -15.19 4.19
C GLU A 161 -7.74 -15.06 3.38
N HIS A 162 -7.18 -13.84 3.33
CA HIS A 162 -5.92 -13.53 2.61
C HIS A 162 -4.75 -14.42 2.99
N PHE A 163 -4.73 -14.93 4.23
CA PHE A 163 -3.70 -15.85 4.72
C PHE A 163 -3.62 -17.16 3.94
N ARG A 164 -4.66 -17.54 3.18
CA ARG A 164 -4.64 -18.71 2.28
C ARG A 164 -3.82 -18.49 1.01
N PHE A 165 -3.50 -17.24 0.68
CA PHE A 165 -2.74 -16.84 -0.51
C PHE A 165 -1.52 -15.98 -0.13
N PRO A 166 -0.59 -16.52 0.69
CA PRO A 166 0.54 -15.77 1.22
C PRO A 166 1.45 -15.19 0.13
N GLU A 167 1.57 -15.86 -1.02
CA GLU A 167 2.33 -15.39 -2.17
C GLU A 167 1.77 -14.09 -2.78
N ILE A 168 0.48 -13.82 -2.58
CA ILE A 168 -0.19 -12.59 -3.02
C ILE A 168 -0.16 -11.53 -1.92
N PHE A 169 -0.51 -11.90 -0.68
CA PHE A 169 -0.79 -10.92 0.39
C PHE A 169 0.35 -10.71 1.38
N PHE A 170 1.35 -11.60 1.45
CA PHE A 170 2.47 -11.48 2.37
C PHE A 170 3.73 -11.02 1.64
N ARG A 171 3.99 -9.71 1.71
CA ARG A 171 5.21 -9.12 1.13
C ARG A 171 6.10 -8.52 2.20
N ARG A 172 7.24 -9.18 2.46
CA ARG A 172 8.26 -8.76 3.45
C ARG A 172 7.60 -8.47 4.82
N CYS A 173 7.51 -7.20 5.20
CA CYS A 173 6.99 -6.71 6.46
C CYS A 173 5.47 -6.41 6.42
N LYS A 174 4.84 -6.40 5.23
CA LYS A 174 3.42 -6.08 5.04
C LYS A 174 2.66 -7.38 4.77
N LYS A 175 1.73 -7.72 5.65
CA LYS A 175 1.00 -8.99 5.61
C LYS A 175 -0.45 -8.71 5.95
N ALA A 176 -1.32 -8.61 4.94
CA ALA A 176 -2.76 -8.54 5.16
C ALA A 176 -3.28 -9.97 5.37
N PHE A 177 -3.92 -10.24 6.50
CA PHE A 177 -4.33 -11.60 6.89
C PHE A 177 -5.79 -11.87 6.57
N ILE A 178 -6.67 -10.94 6.94
CA ILE A 178 -8.11 -11.07 6.76
C ILE A 178 -8.74 -9.72 6.44
N SER A 179 -9.91 -9.73 5.81
CA SER A 179 -10.79 -8.58 5.73
C SER A 179 -12.23 -9.03 5.95
N PHE A 180 -12.89 -8.46 6.95
CA PHE A 180 -14.33 -8.66 7.15
C PHE A 180 -15.10 -7.79 6.17
N LEU A 181 -16.15 -8.34 5.58
CA LEU A 181 -17.04 -7.62 4.67
C LEU A 181 -18.49 -7.90 5.07
N PRO A 182 -19.31 -6.86 5.31
CA PRO A 182 -20.68 -7.04 5.75
C PRO A 182 -21.53 -7.53 4.57
N GLY A 183 -22.04 -8.76 4.71
CA GLY A 183 -23.08 -9.33 3.84
C GLY A 183 -22.59 -9.98 2.55
N ASP A 184 -23.22 -11.09 2.19
CA ASP A 184 -23.01 -11.82 0.93
C ASP A 184 -23.39 -10.98 -0.31
N ASN A 185 -24.19 -9.92 -0.12
CA ASN A 185 -24.63 -9.03 -1.19
C ASN A 185 -23.46 -8.26 -1.82
N CYS A 186 -22.52 -7.74 -1.02
CA CYS A 186 -21.35 -7.02 -1.55
C CYS A 186 -20.51 -7.96 -2.43
N ILE A 187 -20.25 -9.18 -1.96
CA ILE A 187 -19.53 -10.20 -2.72
C ILE A 187 -20.27 -10.58 -4.00
N SER A 188 -21.58 -10.81 -3.91
CA SER A 188 -22.44 -11.13 -5.05
C SER A 188 -22.44 -10.02 -6.10
N GLU A 189 -22.51 -8.76 -5.68
CA GLU A 189 -22.47 -7.59 -6.55
C GLU A 189 -21.12 -7.46 -7.25
N ILE A 190 -20.01 -7.71 -6.52
CA ILE A 190 -18.67 -7.76 -7.13
C ILE A 190 -18.63 -8.83 -8.21
N ILE A 191 -19.16 -10.03 -7.97
CA ILE A 191 -19.18 -11.14 -8.95
C ILE A 191 -20.12 -10.87 -10.14
N ARG A 192 -21.18 -10.11 -9.95
CA ARG A 192 -22.11 -9.78 -11.03
C ARG A 192 -21.63 -8.61 -11.90
N GLU A 193 -21.17 -7.54 -11.26
CA GLU A 193 -20.99 -6.23 -11.91
C GLU A 193 -19.55 -5.74 -11.94
N GLY A 194 -18.71 -6.24 -11.03
CA GLY A 194 -17.33 -5.78 -10.91
C GLY A 194 -16.47 -6.15 -12.13
N GLU A 195 -15.75 -5.20 -12.71
CA GLU A 195 -14.70 -5.56 -13.68
C GLU A 195 -13.36 -5.82 -12.97
N ARG A 196 -12.47 -6.62 -13.58
CA ARG A 196 -11.11 -6.75 -13.05
C ARG A 196 -10.37 -5.43 -13.18
N VAL A 197 -9.69 -5.01 -12.12
CA VAL A 197 -8.97 -3.73 -12.06
C VAL A 197 -7.46 -3.93 -12.00
N SER A 198 -6.72 -2.96 -12.50
CA SER A 198 -5.27 -2.88 -12.35
C SER A 198 -4.86 -1.46 -11.98
N TRP A 199 -3.68 -1.30 -11.37
CA TRP A 199 -3.20 0.04 -11.02
C TRP A 199 -3.12 1.00 -12.22
N PRO A 200 -2.59 0.59 -13.40
CA PRO A 200 -2.61 1.45 -14.58
C PRO A 200 -4.03 1.84 -15.02
N LEU A 201 -4.99 0.90 -14.97
CA LEU A 201 -6.38 1.17 -15.34
C LEU A 201 -7.01 2.21 -14.40
N ILE A 202 -6.87 2.01 -13.09
CA ILE A 202 -7.38 2.93 -12.07
C ILE A 202 -6.75 4.31 -12.24
N HIS A 203 -5.41 4.36 -12.33
CA HIS A 203 -4.65 5.59 -12.52
C HIS A 203 -5.14 6.33 -13.76
N ASN A 204 -5.21 5.65 -14.91
CA ASN A 204 -5.60 6.28 -16.17
C ASN A 204 -7.02 6.82 -16.13
N ARG A 205 -7.98 6.09 -15.54
CA ARG A 205 -9.38 6.54 -15.50
C ARG A 205 -9.57 7.77 -14.60
N ILE A 206 -8.97 7.77 -13.43
CA ILE A 206 -9.06 8.88 -12.49
C ILE A 206 -8.31 10.11 -13.03
N SER A 207 -7.07 9.93 -13.51
CA SER A 207 -6.26 11.03 -14.05
C SER A 207 -6.85 11.64 -15.32
N LYS A 208 -7.51 10.84 -16.20
CA LYS A 208 -8.24 11.38 -17.37
C LYS A 208 -9.41 12.29 -16.98
N LYS A 209 -9.91 12.20 -15.76
CA LYS A 209 -10.89 13.13 -15.20
C LYS A 209 -10.25 14.27 -14.41
N GLY A 210 -8.91 14.38 -14.40
CA GLY A 210 -8.22 15.42 -13.63
C GLY A 210 -8.45 15.30 -12.12
N LEU A 211 -8.78 14.11 -11.62
CA LEU A 211 -8.92 13.85 -10.19
C LEU A 211 -7.59 13.37 -9.59
N PRO A 212 -7.27 13.75 -8.35
CA PRO A 212 -6.09 13.24 -7.67
C PRO A 212 -6.26 11.78 -7.24
N LEU A 213 -5.16 11.04 -7.11
CA LEU A 213 -5.17 9.66 -6.60
C LEU A 213 -5.02 9.64 -5.08
N ARG A 214 -6.12 9.34 -4.38
CA ARG A 214 -6.19 9.40 -2.91
C ARG A 214 -6.40 8.05 -2.21
N PHE A 215 -6.09 6.92 -2.87
CA PHE A 215 -6.22 5.59 -2.25
C PHE A 215 -5.38 5.39 -0.97
N GLY A 216 -4.31 6.17 -0.79
CA GLY A 216 -3.57 6.18 0.49
C GLY A 216 -4.40 6.78 1.63
N ASP A 217 -5.16 7.83 1.34
CA ASP A 217 -5.99 8.57 2.29
C ASP A 217 -7.20 7.74 2.74
N ILE A 218 -7.76 6.87 1.87
CA ILE A 218 -8.84 5.92 2.22
C ILE A 218 -8.43 5.08 3.43
N ARG A 219 -7.19 4.59 3.42
CA ARG A 219 -6.67 3.76 4.49
C ARG A 219 -6.45 4.54 5.79
N GLU A 220 -6.03 5.80 5.69
CA GLU A 220 -5.91 6.69 6.85
C GLU A 220 -7.29 7.00 7.44
N PHE A 221 -8.25 7.33 6.58
CA PHE A 221 -9.65 7.53 6.95
C PHE A 221 -10.21 6.30 7.66
N TRP A 222 -10.09 5.11 7.06
CA TRP A 222 -10.56 3.86 7.66
C TRP A 222 -9.96 3.66 9.05
N ALA A 223 -8.63 3.81 9.20
CA ALA A 223 -7.99 3.65 10.51
C ALA A 223 -8.54 4.64 11.55
N ASN A 224 -8.67 5.91 11.19
CA ASN A 224 -9.19 6.94 12.09
C ASN A 224 -10.66 6.69 12.46
N TYR A 225 -11.47 6.30 11.48
CA TYR A 225 -12.89 6.05 11.67
C TYR A 225 -13.15 4.84 12.56
N MET A 226 -12.34 3.78 12.39
CA MET A 226 -12.47 2.55 13.15
C MET A 226 -12.02 2.68 14.62
N LEU A 227 -11.32 3.75 15.01
CA LEU A 227 -10.93 3.97 16.42
C LEU A 227 -12.12 4.06 17.38
N LYS A 228 -13.31 4.38 16.89
CA LYS A 228 -14.56 4.34 17.68
C LYS A 228 -14.88 2.92 18.18
N TRP A 229 -14.44 1.90 17.45
CA TRP A 229 -14.86 0.50 17.61
C TRP A 229 -13.69 -0.45 17.89
N LEU A 230 -12.49 -0.10 17.43
CA LEU A 230 -11.31 -0.95 17.44
C LEU A 230 -10.15 -0.28 18.15
N THR A 231 -9.31 -1.10 18.76
CA THR A 231 -8.02 -0.66 19.29
C THR A 231 -7.02 -0.42 18.15
N PRO A 232 -5.96 0.40 18.37
CA PRO A 232 -4.88 0.57 17.39
C PRO A 232 -4.22 -0.75 16.97
N ALA A 233 -4.10 -1.73 17.89
CA ALA A 233 -3.54 -3.05 17.59
C ALA A 233 -4.41 -3.85 16.62
N GLU A 234 -5.73 -3.82 16.79
CA GLU A 234 -6.69 -4.47 15.90
C GLU A 234 -6.74 -3.80 14.53
N ILE A 235 -6.69 -2.47 14.50
CA ILE A 235 -6.58 -1.70 13.25
C ILE A 235 -5.30 -2.10 12.52
N ASP A 236 -4.15 -2.08 13.20
CA ASP A 236 -2.87 -2.47 12.61
C ASP A 236 -2.89 -3.93 12.15
N PHE A 237 -3.55 -4.83 12.87
CA PHE A 237 -3.75 -6.22 12.43
C PHE A 237 -4.53 -6.32 11.12
N LEU A 238 -5.74 -5.76 11.08
CA LEU A 238 -6.65 -5.81 9.92
C LEU A 238 -6.03 -5.13 8.71
N GLN A 239 -5.26 -4.07 8.94
CA GLN A 239 -4.54 -3.35 7.93
C GLN A 239 -3.18 -3.99 7.56
N GLY A 240 -2.77 -5.10 8.19
CA GLY A 240 -1.55 -5.82 7.88
C GLY A 240 -0.25 -5.08 8.21
N ARG A 241 -0.21 -4.45 9.38
CA ARG A 241 0.93 -3.74 10.01
C ARG A 241 1.53 -4.51 11.20
N VAL A 242 1.41 -5.84 11.18
CA VAL A 242 1.82 -6.74 12.27
C VAL A 242 3.33 -6.71 12.58
N SER A 243 4.17 -6.38 11.60
CA SER A 243 5.63 -6.35 11.81
C SER A 243 6.12 -5.09 12.56
N GLY A 244 5.26 -4.10 12.80
CA GLY A 244 5.66 -2.79 13.32
C GLY A 244 5.96 -2.74 14.82
N SER A 245 5.32 -3.58 15.64
CA SER A 245 5.47 -3.54 17.10
C SER A 245 5.77 -4.92 17.70
N ILE A 246 6.51 -4.93 18.82
CA ILE A 246 6.81 -6.14 19.60
C ILE A 246 5.50 -6.79 20.07
N PHE A 247 4.55 -5.98 20.51
CA PHE A 247 3.20 -6.43 20.90
C PHE A 247 2.53 -7.26 19.79
N MET A 248 2.50 -6.72 18.57
CA MET A 248 1.91 -7.40 17.42
C MET A 248 2.64 -8.69 17.03
N ARG A 249 3.94 -8.80 17.31
CA ARG A 249 4.74 -10.00 16.98
C ARG A 249 4.62 -11.12 18.01
N HIS A 250 4.46 -10.79 19.28
CA HIS A 250 4.62 -11.76 20.37
C HIS A 250 3.38 -11.96 21.23
N TYR A 251 2.43 -11.03 21.24
CA TYR A 251 1.34 -11.01 22.23
C TYR A 251 -0.05 -10.91 21.61
N PHE A 252 -0.19 -10.23 20.46
CA PHE A 252 -1.49 -10.09 19.82
C PHE A 252 -1.96 -11.43 19.22
N ASN A 253 -3.03 -12.00 19.78
CA ASN A 253 -3.69 -13.19 19.26
C ASN A 253 -5.15 -12.88 18.88
N PRO A 254 -5.46 -12.70 17.59
CA PRO A 254 -6.81 -12.38 17.14
C PRO A 254 -7.82 -13.50 17.44
N ALA A 255 -7.38 -14.74 17.62
CA ALA A 255 -8.27 -15.86 17.95
C ALA A 255 -8.88 -15.77 19.36
N LEU A 256 -8.31 -14.94 20.24
CA LEU A 256 -8.85 -14.67 21.57
C LEU A 256 -9.87 -13.53 21.58
N ILE A 257 -10.10 -12.87 20.44
CA ILE A 257 -10.97 -11.70 20.32
C ILE A 257 -12.26 -12.11 19.59
N TYR A 258 -13.20 -12.66 20.35
CA TYR A 258 -14.43 -13.25 19.81
C TYR A 258 -15.38 -12.22 19.17
N ASP A 259 -15.37 -10.98 19.65
CA ASP A 259 -16.27 -9.90 19.20
C ASP A 259 -15.68 -9.02 18.08
N LEU A 260 -14.45 -9.30 17.63
CA LEU A 260 -13.73 -8.45 16.67
C LEU A 260 -14.56 -8.20 15.41
N ARG A 261 -15.17 -9.26 14.86
CA ARG A 261 -16.02 -9.17 13.66
C ARG A 261 -17.18 -8.20 13.87
N GLU A 262 -17.87 -8.30 15.01
CA GLU A 262 -19.06 -7.50 15.31
C GLU A 262 -18.71 -6.02 15.43
N ARG A 263 -17.62 -5.71 16.14
CA ARG A 263 -17.10 -4.33 16.24
C ARG A 263 -16.64 -3.79 14.90
N VAL A 264 -16.02 -4.63 14.06
CA VAL A 264 -15.67 -4.24 12.69
C VAL A 264 -16.94 -3.87 11.92
N PHE A 265 -17.98 -4.71 11.94
CA PHE A 265 -19.22 -4.45 11.22
C PHE A 265 -19.97 -3.19 11.67
N LYS A 266 -19.93 -2.84 12.96
CA LYS A 266 -20.47 -1.55 13.43
C LYS A 266 -19.77 -0.38 12.72
N GLY A 267 -18.44 -0.39 12.66
CA GLY A 267 -17.67 0.63 11.96
C GLY A 267 -17.89 0.64 10.44
N LEU A 268 -17.98 -0.54 9.82
CA LEU A 268 -18.21 -0.63 8.38
C LEU A 268 -19.60 -0.12 7.96
N ASN A 269 -20.63 -0.39 8.76
CA ASN A 269 -21.98 0.13 8.50
C ASN A 269 -22.01 1.66 8.54
N GLU A 270 -21.31 2.27 9.51
CA GLU A 270 -21.18 3.73 9.57
C GLU A 270 -20.40 4.31 8.37
N ILE A 271 -19.31 3.66 7.94
CA ILE A 271 -18.56 4.06 6.75
C ILE A 271 -19.45 3.97 5.51
N GLN A 272 -20.21 2.89 5.37
CA GLN A 272 -21.12 2.70 4.23
C GLN A 272 -22.23 3.75 4.22
N ALA A 273 -22.81 4.09 5.38
CA ALA A 273 -23.78 5.18 5.50
C ALA A 273 -23.17 6.53 5.07
N ALA A 274 -21.93 6.82 5.50
CA ALA A 274 -21.22 8.04 5.14
C ALA A 274 -20.79 8.12 3.67
N LEU A 275 -20.77 7.00 2.94
CA LEU A 275 -20.47 6.96 1.49
C LEU A 275 -21.72 7.09 0.61
N ASN A 276 -22.90 6.91 1.19
CA ASN A 276 -24.20 6.91 0.52
C ASN A 276 -25.06 8.13 0.84
N GLY A 277 -24.74 8.86 1.92
CA GLY A 277 -25.33 10.16 2.26
C GLY A 277 -24.51 11.29 1.68
#